data_AF-A0A553ACM5-F1
#
_entry.id   AF-A0A553ACM5-F1
#
_cell.length_a   1.000
_cell.length_b   1.000
_cell.length_c   1.000
_cell.angle_alpha   90.00
_cell.angle_beta   90.00
_cell.angle_gamma   90.00
#
_symmetry.space_group_name_H-M   'P 1'
#
loop_
_entity.id
_entity.type
_entity.pdbx_description
1 polymer ?
#
loop_
_entity_poly.entity_id
_entity_poly.type
_entity_poly.pdbx_seq_one_letter_code
_entity_poly.pdbx_strand_id
1 'polypeptide(L)'
;MKIIEDLNLPKQILDKTEKLMTKLFGPSIKEFGEIFADNVRFRRLKNQVRILNKTRELLDKNGLEPRELNLKTIVPLIEKSSVEEDELLQDKWANLIAKISTSPENGLEPRLINTLSSLSSLEAKILDFIHEDFYVQQQLRLARLLNSKYANRVYTERDITLEDITISYSSVKEHFELSDEFIKIYIDNLVSLGLLRYEEPEIDIDNGSTSADIIDDDEDKSVDLNLDLSASYNSSDDFHITAFGNYFIKQCKVE
;
A
#
# COMPACT_ATOMS: atom_id res chain seq x y z
N MET A 1 18.23 2.19 -32.69
CA MET A 1 16.93 2.29 -33.39
C MET A 1 16.40 0.95 -33.93
N LYS A 2 17.24 -0.05 -34.30
CA LYS A 2 16.80 -1.40 -34.71
C LYS A 2 15.79 -2.09 -33.76
N ILE A 3 15.96 -1.93 -32.45
CA ILE A 3 15.15 -2.63 -31.43
C ILE A 3 13.71 -2.09 -31.36
N ILE A 4 13.50 -0.83 -31.77
CA ILE A 4 12.16 -0.22 -31.85
C ILE A 4 11.37 -0.80 -33.02
N GLU A 5 12.04 -1.16 -34.11
CA GLU A 5 11.43 -1.80 -35.28
C GLU A 5 10.96 -3.23 -34.98
N ASP A 6 11.64 -3.94 -34.06
CA ASP A 6 11.31 -5.32 -33.66
C ASP A 6 10.06 -5.42 -32.75
N LEU A 7 9.57 -4.31 -32.19
CA LEU A 7 8.41 -4.30 -31.28
C LEU A 7 7.07 -4.61 -31.99
N ASN A 8 7.04 -4.57 -33.33
CA ASN A 8 5.84 -4.75 -34.15
C ASN A 8 4.65 -3.87 -33.71
N LEU A 9 4.94 -2.67 -33.19
CA LEU A 9 3.95 -1.68 -32.78
C LEU A 9 3.74 -0.65 -33.90
N PRO A 10 2.52 -0.11 -34.07
CA PRO A 10 2.28 1.00 -34.99
C PRO A 10 3.21 2.17 -34.68
N LYS A 11 3.86 2.75 -35.70
CA LYS A 11 4.78 3.89 -35.55
C LYS A 11 4.16 5.04 -34.75
N GLN A 12 2.88 5.32 -34.97
CA GLN A 12 2.16 6.37 -34.25
C GLN A 12 2.12 6.15 -32.72
N ILE A 13 2.06 4.89 -32.27
CA ILE A 13 2.09 4.56 -30.84
C ILE A 13 3.48 4.85 -30.29
N LEU A 14 4.53 4.39 -30.99
CA LEU A 14 5.92 4.62 -30.61
C LEU A 14 6.26 6.11 -30.55
N ASP A 15 5.85 6.90 -31.55
CA ASP A 15 6.06 8.36 -31.58
C ASP A 15 5.37 9.05 -30.39
N LYS A 16 4.19 8.57 -29.99
CA LYS A 16 3.46 9.10 -28.83
C LYS A 16 4.12 8.71 -27.51
N THR A 17 4.59 7.47 -27.38
CA THR A 17 5.36 7.03 -26.20
C THR A 17 6.66 7.83 -26.06
N GLU A 18 7.37 8.06 -27.16
CA GLU A 18 8.60 8.86 -27.18
C GLU A 18 8.37 10.30 -26.74
N LYS A 19 7.25 10.91 -27.15
CA LYS A 19 6.85 12.24 -26.68
C LYS A 19 6.58 12.28 -25.18
N LEU A 20 5.85 11.29 -24.63
CA LEU A 20 5.63 11.19 -23.18
C LEU A 20 6.97 11.06 -22.45
N MET A 21 7.85 10.17 -22.92
CA MET A 21 9.17 9.98 -22.35
C MET A 21 10.00 11.27 -22.36
N THR A 22 10.02 11.98 -23.48
CA THR A 22 10.71 13.27 -23.60
C THR A 22 10.16 14.29 -22.60
N LYS A 23 8.84 14.29 -22.37
CA LYS A 23 8.19 15.18 -21.40
C LYS A 23 8.55 14.82 -19.96
N LEU A 24 8.66 13.53 -19.63
CA LEU A 24 9.02 13.06 -18.30
C LEU A 24 10.51 13.31 -17.96
N PHE A 25 11.42 13.09 -18.92
CA PHE A 25 12.86 13.27 -18.73
C PHE A 25 13.35 14.70 -18.93
N GLY A 26 12.58 15.53 -19.62
CA GLY A 26 12.98 16.89 -19.96
C GLY A 26 14.30 16.93 -20.76
N PRO A 27 15.14 17.97 -20.58
CA PRO A 27 16.39 18.16 -21.32
C PRO A 27 17.40 17.01 -21.14
N SER A 28 17.29 16.24 -20.06
CA SER A 28 18.27 15.22 -19.67
C SER A 28 18.25 13.97 -20.57
N ILE A 29 17.23 13.77 -21.41
CA ILE A 29 17.06 12.50 -22.17
C ILE A 29 18.23 12.09 -23.07
N LYS A 30 19.04 13.05 -23.56
CA LYS A 30 20.16 12.77 -24.48
C LYS A 30 21.29 11.95 -23.83
N GLU A 31 21.44 12.03 -22.51
CA GLU A 31 22.49 11.30 -21.77
C GLU A 31 22.03 9.89 -21.38
N PHE A 32 20.73 9.61 -21.39
CA PHE A 32 20.16 8.36 -20.89
C PHE A 32 19.99 7.25 -21.95
N GLY A 33 20.34 7.52 -23.21
CA GLY A 33 20.24 6.54 -24.30
C GLY A 33 21.04 5.24 -24.08
N GLU A 34 22.06 5.27 -23.22
CA GLU A 34 22.90 4.13 -22.86
C GLU A 34 22.28 3.22 -21.78
N ILE A 35 21.40 3.71 -20.89
CA ILE A 35 20.69 2.85 -19.91
C ILE A 35 19.76 1.87 -20.62
N PHE A 36 19.18 2.30 -21.74
CA PHE A 36 18.36 1.45 -22.60
C PHE A 36 19.21 0.48 -23.44
N ALA A 37 20.53 0.37 -23.19
CA ALA A 37 21.48 -0.30 -24.07
C ALA A 37 21.86 -1.77 -23.80
N ASP A 38 21.20 -2.43 -22.86
CA ASP A 38 21.70 -3.68 -22.29
C ASP A 38 21.21 -5.00 -22.94
N ASN A 39 21.89 -6.14 -22.70
CA ASN A 39 21.71 -7.43 -23.40
C ASN A 39 20.38 -8.18 -23.12
N VAL A 40 19.52 -7.67 -22.22
CA VAL A 40 18.11 -8.13 -22.00
C VAL A 40 17.10 -7.19 -22.71
N ARG A 41 17.61 -6.36 -23.63
CA ARG A 41 17.00 -5.14 -24.20
C ARG A 41 15.56 -5.27 -24.65
N PHE A 42 15.22 -6.35 -25.35
CA PHE A 42 13.94 -6.41 -26.04
C PHE A 42 12.75 -6.55 -25.09
N ARG A 43 12.85 -7.44 -24.09
CA ARG A 43 11.74 -7.66 -23.13
C ARG A 43 11.52 -6.43 -22.28
N ARG A 44 12.59 -5.86 -21.73
CA ARG A 44 12.53 -4.64 -20.92
C ARG A 44 11.97 -3.46 -21.71
N LEU A 45 12.43 -3.27 -22.95
CA LEU A 45 11.90 -2.22 -23.81
C LEU A 45 10.42 -2.43 -24.10
N LYS A 46 9.99 -3.66 -24.39
CA LYS A 46 8.58 -3.99 -24.63
C LYS A 46 7.72 -3.65 -23.42
N ASN A 47 8.16 -4.01 -22.22
CA ASN A 47 7.44 -3.71 -20.97
C ASN A 47 7.38 -2.20 -20.72
N GLN A 48 8.50 -1.47 -20.87
CA GLN A 48 8.52 -0.01 -20.75
C GLN A 48 7.54 0.64 -21.71
N VAL A 49 7.57 0.27 -23.00
CA VAL A 49 6.66 0.83 -24.00
C VAL A 49 5.21 0.51 -23.66
N ARG A 50 4.89 -0.70 -23.18
CA ARG A 50 3.53 -1.06 -22.76
C ARG A 50 3.06 -0.21 -21.58
N ILE A 51 3.86 -0.11 -20.52
CA ILE A 51 3.53 0.65 -19.31
C ILE A 51 3.36 2.14 -19.65
N LEU A 52 4.29 2.73 -20.41
CA LEU A 52 4.22 4.13 -20.80
C LEU A 52 3.03 4.43 -21.73
N ASN A 53 2.63 3.47 -22.57
CA ASN A 53 1.42 3.62 -23.37
C ASN A 53 0.16 3.58 -22.50
N LYS A 54 0.09 2.68 -21.52
CA LYS A 54 -0.99 2.67 -20.52
C LYS A 54 -1.02 4.00 -19.75
N THR A 55 0.14 4.51 -19.30
CA THR A 55 0.25 5.83 -18.65
C THR A 55 -0.29 6.95 -19.54
N ARG A 56 0.12 6.98 -20.81
CA ARG A 56 -0.37 7.97 -21.78
C ARG A 56 -1.90 7.90 -21.92
N GLU A 57 -2.45 6.70 -22.07
CA GLU A 57 -3.89 6.51 -22.23
C GLU A 57 -4.66 6.97 -20.99
N LEU A 58 -4.13 6.73 -19.79
CA LEU A 58 -4.69 7.24 -18.53
C LEU A 58 -4.66 8.77 -18.46
N LEU A 59 -3.56 9.39 -18.88
CA LEU A 59 -3.41 10.85 -18.92
C LEU A 59 -4.37 11.48 -19.94
N ASP A 60 -4.41 10.92 -21.16
CA ASP A 60 -5.30 11.36 -22.25
C ASP A 60 -6.78 11.24 -21.83
N LYS A 61 -7.18 10.10 -21.25
CA LYS A 61 -8.55 9.82 -20.75
C LYS A 61 -9.01 10.84 -19.71
N ASN A 62 -8.10 11.29 -18.85
CA ASN A 62 -8.39 12.21 -17.75
C ASN A 62 -8.09 13.69 -18.08
N GLY A 63 -7.62 14.00 -19.29
CA GLY A 63 -7.26 15.37 -19.69
C GLY A 63 -6.11 15.95 -18.85
N LEU A 64 -5.20 15.09 -18.39
CA LEU A 64 -4.08 15.48 -17.51
C LEU A 64 -2.79 15.62 -18.31
N GLU A 65 -2.05 16.69 -18.03
CA GLU A 65 -0.76 16.95 -18.66
C GLU A 65 0.38 16.58 -17.71
N PRO A 66 1.28 15.65 -18.08
CA PRO A 66 2.39 15.25 -17.22
C PRO A 66 3.48 16.33 -17.20
N ARG A 67 4.23 16.41 -16.12
CA ARG A 67 5.38 17.32 -15.95
C ARG A 67 6.70 16.56 -15.98
N GLU A 68 7.80 17.32 -16.11
CA GLU A 68 9.16 16.78 -15.97
C GLU A 68 9.41 16.27 -14.54
N LEU A 69 10.06 15.11 -14.44
CA LEU A 69 10.42 14.47 -13.20
C LEU A 69 11.92 14.56 -12.95
N ASN A 70 12.32 14.77 -11.70
CA ASN A 70 13.74 14.76 -11.35
C ASN A 70 14.36 13.36 -11.56
N LEU A 71 15.67 13.32 -11.81
CA LEU A 71 16.41 12.08 -12.08
C LEU A 71 16.29 11.04 -10.96
N LYS A 72 16.25 11.48 -9.70
CA LYS A 72 16.07 10.59 -8.53
C LYS A 72 14.73 9.84 -8.55
N THR A 73 13.75 10.34 -9.30
CA THR A 73 12.41 9.75 -9.44
C THR A 73 12.27 8.99 -10.74
N ILE A 74 12.56 9.62 -11.89
CA ILE A 74 12.30 9.02 -13.21
C ILE A 74 13.19 7.81 -13.49
N VAL A 75 14.45 7.83 -13.07
CA VAL A 75 15.38 6.72 -13.30
C VAL A 75 14.90 5.42 -12.64
N PRO A 76 14.70 5.35 -11.31
CA PRO A 76 14.25 4.11 -10.69
C PRO A 76 12.84 3.71 -11.15
N LEU A 77 11.98 4.66 -11.47
CA LEU A 77 10.63 4.41 -11.96
C LEU A 77 10.63 3.69 -13.33
N ILE A 78 11.48 4.12 -14.27
CA ILE A 78 11.61 3.46 -15.58
C ILE A 78 12.39 2.15 -15.48
N GLU A 79 13.44 2.09 -14.67
CA GLU A 79 14.26 0.89 -14.53
C GLU A 79 13.50 -0.26 -13.87
N LYS A 80 12.82 0.01 -12.74
CA LYS A 80 12.10 -1.02 -11.99
C LYS A 80 10.84 -1.49 -12.69
N SER A 81 10.08 -0.58 -13.29
CA SER A 81 8.90 -0.97 -14.08
C SER A 81 9.25 -1.80 -15.32
N SER A 82 10.45 -1.63 -15.89
CA SER A 82 10.85 -2.34 -17.11
C SER A 82 10.95 -3.86 -16.96
N VAL A 83 11.15 -4.37 -15.75
CA VAL A 83 11.27 -5.81 -15.50
C VAL A 83 9.94 -6.44 -15.11
N GLU A 84 8.87 -5.64 -14.98
CA GLU A 84 7.55 -6.15 -14.64
C GLU A 84 6.91 -6.87 -15.82
N GLU A 85 6.53 -8.13 -15.64
CA GLU A 85 5.90 -8.97 -16.67
C GLU A 85 4.40 -9.20 -16.40
N ASP A 86 3.95 -9.05 -15.14
CA ASP A 86 2.55 -9.22 -14.75
C ASP A 86 1.70 -8.03 -15.22
N GLU A 87 0.60 -8.32 -15.91
CA GLU A 87 -0.25 -7.26 -16.48
C GLU A 87 -0.91 -6.37 -15.42
N LEU A 88 -1.33 -6.93 -14.29
CA LEU A 88 -1.95 -6.18 -13.20
C LEU A 88 -0.92 -5.24 -12.56
N LEU A 89 0.31 -5.70 -12.35
CA LEU A 89 1.38 -4.83 -11.85
C LEU A 89 1.80 -3.77 -12.88
N GLN A 90 1.81 -4.08 -14.17
CA GLN A 90 2.03 -3.08 -15.23
C GLN A 90 0.97 -1.98 -15.22
N ASP A 91 -0.30 -2.32 -14.95
CA ASP A 91 -1.36 -1.33 -14.76
C ASP A 91 -1.14 -0.47 -13.51
N LYS A 92 -0.75 -1.06 -12.39
CA LYS A 92 -0.40 -0.31 -11.17
C LYS A 92 0.79 0.63 -11.40
N TRP A 93 1.81 0.18 -12.13
CA TRP A 93 2.92 1.04 -12.56
C TRP A 93 2.39 2.19 -13.40
N ALA A 94 1.57 1.93 -14.42
CA ALA A 94 1.06 2.97 -15.29
C ALA A 94 0.31 4.08 -14.54
N ASN A 95 -0.52 3.69 -13.56
CA ASN A 95 -1.23 4.61 -12.66
C ASN A 95 -0.25 5.39 -11.77
N LEU A 96 0.72 4.72 -11.16
CA LEU A 96 1.73 5.38 -10.33
C LEU A 96 2.52 6.44 -11.11
N ILE A 97 2.93 6.13 -12.35
CA ILE A 97 3.61 7.10 -13.23
C ILE A 97 2.69 8.29 -13.54
N ALA A 98 1.42 8.04 -13.87
CA ALA A 98 0.46 9.10 -14.17
C ALA A 98 0.26 10.03 -12.96
N LYS A 99 0.10 9.48 -11.75
CA LYS A 99 -0.08 10.28 -10.53
C LYS A 99 1.19 11.07 -10.16
N ILE A 100 2.37 10.44 -10.15
CA ILE A 100 3.65 11.12 -9.85
C ILE A 100 3.92 12.26 -10.85
N SER A 101 3.59 12.06 -12.13
CA SER A 101 3.83 13.05 -13.19
C SER A 101 2.80 14.19 -13.23
N THR A 102 1.67 14.09 -12.53
CA THR A 102 0.61 15.13 -12.58
C THR A 102 0.37 15.80 -11.24
N SER A 103 0.41 15.04 -10.14
CA SER A 103 0.09 15.50 -8.78
C SER A 103 1.15 15.00 -7.80
N PRO A 104 2.38 15.52 -7.88
CA PRO A 104 3.46 15.08 -7.00
C PRO A 104 3.23 15.52 -5.55
N GLU A 105 3.20 14.57 -4.63
CA GLU A 105 3.55 14.87 -3.25
C GLU A 105 5.06 14.73 -3.07
N ASN A 106 5.72 15.86 -2.76
CA ASN A 106 7.17 15.92 -2.71
C ASN A 106 7.75 14.93 -1.69
N GLY A 107 8.58 13.99 -2.15
CA GLY A 107 9.48 13.19 -1.32
C GLY A 107 9.02 11.76 -1.03
N LEU A 108 7.79 11.38 -1.38
CA LEU A 108 7.28 10.02 -1.18
C LEU A 108 7.51 9.10 -2.39
N GLU A 109 7.88 9.66 -3.55
CA GLU A 109 8.03 8.92 -4.80
C GLU A 109 9.01 7.75 -4.69
N PRO A 110 10.21 7.88 -4.07
CA PRO A 110 11.12 6.75 -3.91
C PRO A 110 10.51 5.61 -3.09
N ARG A 111 9.71 5.93 -2.07
CA ARG A 111 9.04 4.92 -1.24
C ARG A 111 7.96 4.20 -2.04
N LEU A 112 7.12 4.94 -2.78
CA LEU A 112 6.09 4.35 -3.64
C LEU A 112 6.69 3.41 -4.70
N ILE A 113 7.74 3.86 -5.39
CA ILE A 113 8.45 3.08 -6.41
C ILE A 113 9.04 1.80 -5.81
N ASN A 114 9.68 1.91 -4.64
CA ASN A 114 10.26 0.76 -3.96
C ASN A 114 9.19 -0.24 -3.52
N THR A 115 8.11 0.24 -2.89
CA THR A 115 7.01 -0.62 -2.45
C THR A 115 6.38 -1.35 -3.63
N LEU A 116 6.05 -0.68 -4.73
CA LEU A 116 5.46 -1.35 -5.89
C LEU A 116 6.42 -2.36 -6.52
N SER A 117 7.72 -2.05 -6.59
CA SER A 117 8.73 -2.98 -7.12
C SER A 117 8.95 -4.23 -6.27
N SER A 118 8.48 -4.24 -5.03
CA SER A 118 8.63 -5.35 -4.09
C SER A 118 7.38 -6.22 -3.97
N LEU A 119 6.24 -5.80 -4.54
CA LEU A 119 5.00 -6.57 -4.49
C LEU A 119 4.99 -7.67 -5.55
N SER A 120 4.55 -8.86 -5.15
CA SER A 120 4.06 -9.89 -6.06
C SER A 120 2.65 -9.58 -6.55
N SER A 121 2.24 -10.22 -7.64
CA SER A 121 0.87 -10.10 -8.17
C SER A 121 -0.19 -10.52 -7.16
N LEU A 122 0.09 -11.51 -6.31
CA LEU A 122 -0.86 -11.98 -5.31
C LEU A 122 -0.97 -10.99 -4.14
N GLU A 123 0.14 -10.47 -3.63
CA GLU A 123 0.11 -9.41 -2.59
C GLU A 123 -0.61 -8.16 -3.08
N ALA A 124 -0.44 -7.80 -4.35
CA ALA A 124 -1.14 -6.69 -4.96
C ALA A 124 -2.66 -6.91 -5.01
N LYS A 125 -3.11 -8.15 -5.29
CA LYS A 125 -4.53 -8.54 -5.23
C LYS A 125 -5.08 -8.59 -3.80
N ILE A 126 -4.30 -9.12 -2.86
CA ILE A 126 -4.65 -9.11 -1.43
C ILE A 126 -4.85 -7.67 -0.95
N LEU A 127 -3.96 -6.76 -1.34
CA LEU A 127 -4.05 -5.35 -0.98
C LEU A 127 -5.29 -4.66 -1.58
N ASP A 128 -5.65 -4.99 -2.82
CA ASP A 128 -6.87 -4.50 -3.46
C ASP A 128 -8.12 -4.99 -2.70
N PHE A 129 -8.18 -6.29 -2.36
CA PHE A 129 -9.26 -6.86 -1.56
C PHE A 129 -9.38 -6.20 -0.18
N ILE A 130 -8.26 -6.03 0.53
CA ILE A 130 -8.22 -5.37 1.84
C ILE A 130 -8.76 -3.94 1.75
N HIS A 131 -8.42 -3.21 0.69
CA HIS A 131 -8.91 -1.85 0.49
C HIS A 131 -10.40 -1.79 0.16
N GLU A 132 -10.91 -2.77 -0.59
CA GLU A 132 -12.34 -2.91 -0.86
C GLU A 132 -13.12 -3.21 0.42
N ASP A 133 -12.67 -4.18 1.22
CA ASP A 133 -13.29 -4.50 2.52
C ASP A 133 -13.25 -3.28 3.45
N PHE A 134 -12.10 -2.59 3.54
CA PHE A 134 -11.99 -1.35 4.30
C PHE A 134 -13.06 -0.32 3.93
N TYR A 135 -13.27 -0.09 2.62
CA TYR A 135 -14.28 0.87 2.17
C TYR A 135 -15.69 0.42 2.56
N VAL A 136 -16.01 -0.87 2.42
CA VAL A 136 -17.30 -1.43 2.83
C VAL A 136 -17.52 -1.25 4.33
N GLN A 137 -16.54 -1.61 5.17
CA GLN A 137 -16.62 -1.46 6.62
C GLN A 137 -16.77 0.02 7.04
N GLN A 138 -16.04 0.92 6.37
CA GLN A 138 -16.16 2.36 6.62
C GLN A 138 -17.58 2.87 6.34
N GLN A 139 -18.19 2.46 5.22
CA GLN A 139 -19.58 2.86 4.89
C GLN A 139 -20.59 2.28 5.90
N LEU A 140 -20.41 1.03 6.31
CA LEU A 140 -21.27 0.40 7.33
C LEU A 140 -21.15 1.11 8.68
N ARG A 141 -19.93 1.47 9.09
CA ARG A 141 -19.69 2.23 10.33
C ARG A 141 -20.33 3.61 10.25
N LEU A 142 -20.18 4.32 9.13
CA LEU A 142 -20.83 5.61 8.92
C LEU A 142 -22.36 5.50 9.01
N ALA A 143 -22.96 4.51 8.35
CA ALA A 143 -24.39 4.27 8.40
C ALA A 143 -24.88 3.99 9.83
N ARG A 144 -24.11 3.27 10.65
CA ARG A 144 -24.42 3.05 12.08
C ARG A 144 -24.37 4.35 12.89
N LEU A 145 -23.36 5.19 12.66
CA LEU A 145 -23.22 6.48 13.34
C LEU A 145 -24.35 7.45 12.97
N LEU A 146 -24.74 7.51 11.69
CA LEU A 146 -25.85 8.34 11.22
C LEU A 146 -27.21 7.90 11.79
N ASN A 147 -27.40 6.60 12.02
CA ASN A 147 -28.62 6.05 12.62
C ASN A 147 -28.62 6.07 14.16
N SER A 148 -27.55 6.55 14.79
CA SER A 148 -27.47 6.64 16.24
C SER A 148 -28.44 7.69 16.76
N LYS A 149 -29.33 7.29 17.69
CA LYS A 149 -30.30 8.18 18.36
C LYS A 149 -29.66 9.32 19.17
N TYR A 150 -28.34 9.28 19.34
CA TYR A 150 -27.55 10.25 20.10
C TYR A 150 -26.63 11.11 19.20
N ALA A 151 -26.80 11.07 17.87
CA ALA A 151 -26.01 11.87 16.96
C ALA A 151 -26.37 13.37 17.10
N ASN A 152 -25.61 14.08 17.94
CA ASN A 152 -25.73 15.53 18.12
C ASN A 152 -25.09 16.35 16.98
N ARG A 153 -24.54 15.67 15.96
CA ARG A 153 -23.92 16.26 14.76
C ARG A 153 -24.03 15.31 13.56
N VAL A 154 -23.86 15.87 12.37
CA VAL A 154 -23.77 15.09 11.12
C VAL A 154 -22.38 14.46 11.04
N TYR A 155 -22.33 13.13 11.04
CA TYR A 155 -21.09 12.38 10.81
C TYR A 155 -20.78 12.31 9.31
N THR A 156 -19.50 12.33 8.98
CA THR A 156 -18.96 12.20 7.62
C THR A 156 -17.90 11.12 7.58
N GLU A 157 -17.47 10.72 6.39
CA GLU A 157 -16.35 9.77 6.23
C GLU A 157 -15.06 10.24 6.93
N ARG A 158 -14.87 11.55 7.09
CA ARG A 158 -13.70 12.12 7.77
C ARG A 158 -13.70 11.89 9.28
N ASP A 159 -14.84 11.51 9.85
CA ASP A 159 -14.97 11.18 11.28
C ASP A 159 -14.60 9.72 11.58
N ILE A 160 -14.28 8.92 10.56
CA ILE A 160 -13.85 7.53 10.70
C ILE A 160 -12.39 7.45 10.30
N THR A 161 -11.51 7.15 11.26
CA THR A 161 -10.07 7.03 10.99
C THR A 161 -9.75 5.65 10.40
N LEU A 162 -8.47 5.44 10.03
CA LEU A 162 -8.06 4.13 9.51
C LEU A 162 -8.06 3.07 10.62
N GLU A 163 -7.68 3.48 11.83
CA GLU A 163 -7.63 2.64 13.03
C GLU A 163 -9.02 2.23 13.53
N ASP A 164 -10.06 2.98 13.15
CA ASP A 164 -11.45 2.63 13.43
C ASP A 164 -11.93 1.39 12.64
N ILE A 165 -11.18 0.95 11.63
CA ILE A 165 -11.56 -0.17 10.79
C ILE A 165 -10.53 -1.28 10.94
N THR A 166 -10.96 -2.38 11.57
CA THR A 166 -10.21 -3.63 11.66
C THR A 166 -10.58 -4.52 10.48
N ILE A 167 -9.58 -5.04 9.76
CA ILE A 167 -9.75 -5.97 8.66
C ILE A 167 -9.47 -7.37 9.17
N SER A 168 -10.41 -8.29 8.92
CA SER A 168 -10.31 -9.63 9.46
C SER A 168 -9.32 -10.49 8.68
N TYR A 169 -8.36 -11.11 9.38
CA TYR A 169 -7.41 -12.06 8.80
C TYR A 169 -8.12 -13.25 8.15
N SER A 170 -9.15 -13.77 8.83
CA SER A 170 -9.94 -14.90 8.34
C SER A 170 -10.65 -14.56 7.03
N SER A 171 -11.12 -13.31 6.87
CA SER A 171 -11.79 -12.87 5.64
C SER A 171 -10.86 -12.92 4.41
N VAL A 172 -9.59 -12.51 4.57
CA VAL A 172 -8.60 -12.56 3.50
C VAL A 172 -8.21 -14.01 3.20
N LYS A 173 -7.97 -14.80 4.25
CA LYS A 173 -7.63 -16.22 4.11
C LYS A 173 -8.69 -16.98 3.32
N GLU A 174 -9.96 -16.81 3.67
CA GLU A 174 -11.10 -17.45 3.00
C GLU A 174 -11.22 -16.98 1.54
N HIS A 175 -11.08 -15.68 1.28
CA HIS A 175 -11.20 -15.14 -0.08
C HIS A 175 -10.14 -15.70 -1.06
N PHE A 176 -8.90 -15.87 -0.59
CA PHE A 176 -7.79 -16.33 -1.44
C PHE A 176 -7.53 -17.84 -1.35
N GLU A 177 -8.32 -18.58 -0.56
CA GLU A 177 -8.17 -20.02 -0.34
C GLU A 177 -6.74 -20.44 0.08
N LEU A 178 -6.09 -19.61 0.92
CA LEU A 178 -4.70 -19.81 1.35
C LEU A 178 -4.60 -20.62 2.66
N SER A 179 -3.50 -21.34 2.83
CA SER A 179 -3.16 -21.93 4.13
C SER A 179 -2.75 -20.85 5.13
N ASP A 180 -2.92 -21.14 6.43
CA ASP A 180 -2.52 -20.21 7.50
C ASP A 180 -1.06 -19.78 7.42
N GLU A 181 -0.16 -20.69 7.03
CA GLU A 181 1.26 -20.38 6.85
C GLU A 181 1.46 -19.34 5.74
N PHE A 182 0.86 -19.54 4.57
CA PHE A 182 1.07 -18.64 3.43
C PHE A 182 0.38 -17.29 3.59
N ILE A 183 -0.86 -17.25 4.10
CA ILE A 183 -1.53 -15.96 4.32
C ILE A 183 -0.77 -15.13 5.36
N LYS A 184 -0.25 -15.74 6.44
CA LYS A 184 0.59 -15.04 7.41
C LYS A 184 1.85 -14.45 6.77
N ILE A 185 2.54 -15.19 5.91
CA ILE A 185 3.72 -14.68 5.17
C ILE A 185 3.36 -13.46 4.31
N TYR A 186 2.24 -13.51 3.57
CA TYR A 186 1.81 -12.37 2.75
C TYR A 186 1.44 -11.15 3.60
N ILE A 187 0.72 -11.33 4.70
CA ILE A 187 0.39 -10.23 5.61
C ILE A 187 1.67 -9.67 6.25
N ASP A 188 2.60 -10.51 6.72
CA ASP A 188 3.89 -10.08 7.28
C ASP A 188 4.70 -9.26 6.27
N ASN A 189 4.72 -9.67 4.99
CA ASN A 189 5.37 -8.90 3.93
C ASN A 189 4.70 -7.52 3.77
N LEU A 190 3.38 -7.46 3.70
CA LEU A 190 2.63 -6.19 3.59
C LEU A 190 2.85 -5.29 4.83
N VAL A 191 2.97 -5.87 6.02
CA VAL A 191 3.37 -5.17 7.25
C VAL A 191 4.80 -4.65 7.15
N SER A 192 5.75 -5.45 6.65
CA SER A 192 7.15 -5.04 6.48
C SER A 192 7.33 -3.89 5.47
N LEU A 193 6.47 -3.83 4.46
CA LEU A 193 6.39 -2.71 3.51
C LEU A 193 5.70 -1.47 4.11
N GLY A 194 5.16 -1.60 5.33
CA GLY A 194 4.44 -0.56 6.06
C GLY A 194 3.07 -0.25 5.48
N LEU A 195 2.48 -1.17 4.70
CA LEU A 195 1.15 -1.04 4.12
C LEU A 195 0.06 -1.39 5.14
N LEU A 196 0.33 -2.36 6.01
CA LEU A 196 -0.54 -2.84 7.07
C LEU A 196 0.13 -2.74 8.44
N ARG A 197 -0.65 -2.83 9.51
CA ARG A 197 -0.20 -2.99 10.89
C ARG A 197 -1.15 -3.94 11.63
N TYR A 198 -0.61 -4.95 12.30
CA TYR A 198 -1.41 -5.83 13.17
C TYR A 198 -2.16 -5.04 14.24
N GLU A 199 -3.34 -5.53 14.57
CA GLU A 199 -4.11 -5.04 15.72
C GLU A 199 -3.30 -5.25 17.00
N GLU A 200 -3.27 -4.24 17.85
CA GLU A 200 -2.56 -4.36 19.12
C GLU A 200 -3.35 -5.29 20.04
N PRO A 201 -2.66 -6.20 20.76
CA PRO A 201 -3.32 -7.11 21.68
C PRO A 201 -3.99 -6.34 22.81
N GLU A 202 -5.19 -6.76 23.19
CA GLU A 202 -5.85 -6.25 24.38
C GLU A 202 -5.26 -6.95 25.62
N ILE A 203 -4.78 -6.14 26.57
CA ILE A 203 -4.28 -6.60 27.88
C ILE A 203 -5.34 -6.26 28.91
N ASP A 204 -6.08 -7.27 29.34
CA ASP A 204 -6.99 -7.15 30.47
C ASP A 204 -6.22 -7.46 31.75
N ILE A 205 -6.02 -6.44 32.58
CA ILE A 205 -5.44 -6.57 33.92
C ILE A 205 -6.60 -6.75 34.91
N ASP A 206 -6.75 -7.96 35.45
CA ASP A 206 -7.67 -8.20 36.55
C ASP A 206 -6.99 -7.76 37.85
N ASN A 207 -7.56 -6.74 38.49
CA ASN A 207 -7.12 -6.32 39.81
C ASN A 207 -7.66 -7.33 40.82
N GLY A 208 -6.92 -8.41 41.06
CA GLY A 208 -7.26 -9.39 42.09
C GLY A 208 -7.39 -8.74 43.46
N SER A 209 -8.15 -9.38 44.34
CA SER A 209 -8.44 -8.88 45.69
C SER A 209 -7.16 -8.64 46.48
N THR A 210 -6.95 -7.41 46.96
CA THR A 210 -5.89 -7.10 47.92
C THR A 210 -6.22 -7.79 49.25
N SER A 211 -5.35 -8.70 49.68
CA SER A 211 -5.44 -9.30 51.01
C SER A 211 -4.31 -8.71 51.86
N ALA A 212 -4.67 -8.18 53.02
CA ALA A 212 -3.73 -7.64 53.98
C ALA A 212 -3.75 -8.54 55.22
N ASP A 213 -2.70 -9.31 55.42
CA ASP A 213 -2.55 -10.14 56.62
C ASP A 213 -1.73 -9.34 57.65
N ILE A 214 -2.28 -9.22 58.86
CA ILE A 214 -1.56 -8.63 59.98
C ILE A 214 -0.74 -9.74 60.61
N ILE A 215 0.58 -9.59 60.59
CA ILE A 215 1.49 -10.49 61.28
C ILE A 215 1.79 -9.85 62.64
N ASP A 216 1.20 -10.41 63.70
CA ASP A 216 1.54 -10.07 65.08
C ASP A 216 2.65 -11.03 65.55
N ASP A 217 3.90 -10.64 65.34
CA ASP A 217 5.02 -11.19 66.11
C ASP A 217 5.26 -10.27 67.30
N ASP A 218 5.48 -10.84 68.48
CA ASP A 218 5.42 -10.21 69.82
C ASP A 218 6.29 -8.95 70.05
N GLU A 219 7.02 -8.43 69.06
CA GLU A 219 7.78 -7.16 69.16
C GLU A 219 7.64 -6.16 67.98
N ASP A 220 6.99 -6.46 66.86
CA ASP A 220 6.74 -5.47 65.79
C ASP A 220 5.53 -5.84 64.90
N LYS A 221 4.62 -4.89 64.67
CA LYS A 221 3.47 -5.07 63.76
C LYS A 221 3.84 -4.68 62.34
N SER A 222 3.93 -5.64 61.44
CA SER A 222 4.03 -5.41 59.99
C SER A 222 2.73 -5.82 59.29
N VAL A 223 2.46 -5.22 58.13
CA VAL A 223 1.34 -5.59 57.27
C VAL A 223 1.92 -6.10 55.96
N ASP A 224 1.70 -7.38 55.67
CA ASP A 224 2.04 -7.96 54.38
C ASP A 224 0.87 -7.77 53.42
N LEU A 225 1.11 -6.99 52.37
CA LEU A 225 0.16 -6.76 51.29
C LEU A 225 0.46 -7.73 50.16
N ASN A 226 -0.41 -8.73 49.98
CA ASN A 226 -0.37 -9.61 48.82
C ASN A 226 -1.29 -9.06 47.74
N LEU A 227 -0.69 -8.61 46.63
CA LEU A 227 -1.39 -8.16 45.43
C LEU A 227 -1.29 -9.26 44.37
N ASP A 228 -2.38 -9.99 44.17
CA ASP A 228 -2.48 -11.00 43.11
C ASP A 228 -2.97 -10.28 41.84
N LEU A 229 -2.06 -9.99 40.92
CA LEU A 229 -2.39 -9.37 39.64
C LEU A 229 -2.35 -10.47 38.57
N SER A 230 -3.48 -10.69 37.88
CA SER A 230 -3.51 -11.57 36.71
C SER A 230 -3.77 -10.75 35.46
N ALA A 231 -3.01 -11.00 34.40
CA ALA A 231 -3.20 -10.35 33.11
C ALA A 231 -3.60 -11.42 32.08
N SER A 232 -4.67 -11.17 31.33
CA SER A 232 -5.05 -12.00 30.19
C SER A 232 -4.74 -11.26 28.88
N TYR A 233 -4.30 -12.02 27.87
CA TYR A 233 -3.81 -11.50 26.60
C TYR A 233 -4.68 -12.05 25.47
N ASN A 234 -5.44 -11.17 24.82
CA ASN A 234 -6.24 -11.50 23.64
C ASN A 234 -5.57 -10.89 22.41
N SER A 235 -4.84 -11.71 21.65
CA SER A 235 -4.28 -11.30 20.36
C SER A 235 -5.17 -11.76 19.21
N SER A 236 -5.52 -10.82 18.34
CA SER A 236 -6.05 -11.11 17.01
C SER A 236 -4.91 -11.09 15.98
N ASP A 237 -5.01 -11.91 14.93
CA ASP A 237 -4.16 -11.75 13.72
C ASP A 237 -4.74 -10.68 12.77
N ASP A 238 -5.83 -10.00 13.16
CA ASP A 238 -6.45 -8.91 12.40
C ASP A 238 -5.53 -7.68 12.33
N PHE A 239 -5.85 -6.76 11.41
CA PHE A 239 -4.94 -5.65 11.09
C PHE A 239 -5.67 -4.42 10.56
N HIS A 240 -4.94 -3.30 10.52
CA HIS A 240 -5.38 -2.03 9.98
C HIS A 240 -4.54 -1.63 8.76
N ILE A 241 -5.17 -0.91 7.83
CA ILE A 241 -4.44 -0.21 6.76
C ILE A 241 -3.71 0.99 7.36
N THR A 242 -2.42 1.16 7.07
CA THR A 242 -1.68 2.35 7.54
C THR A 242 -2.00 3.58 6.69
N ALA A 243 -1.67 4.78 7.18
CA ALA A 243 -1.77 6.01 6.38
C ALA A 243 -0.98 5.90 5.05
N PHE A 244 0.22 5.31 5.10
CA PHE A 244 1.01 5.05 3.91
C PHE A 244 0.36 4.00 3.00
N GLY A 245 -0.20 2.92 3.56
CA GLY A 245 -0.90 1.89 2.81
C GLY A 245 -2.08 2.45 2.02
N ASN A 246 -2.95 3.21 2.68
CA ASN A 246 -4.09 3.87 2.05
C ASN A 246 -3.63 4.85 0.94
N TYR A 247 -2.58 5.63 1.21
CA TYR A 247 -2.01 6.53 0.22
C TYR A 247 -1.44 5.76 -0.99
N PHE A 248 -0.62 4.73 -0.75
CA PHE A 248 -0.01 3.89 -1.79
C PHE A 248 -1.07 3.27 -2.71
N ILE A 249 -2.13 2.69 -2.15
CA ILE A 249 -3.21 2.07 -2.93
C ILE A 249 -3.87 3.10 -3.84
N LYS A 250 -4.15 4.31 -3.33
CA LYS A 250 -4.71 5.41 -4.14
C LYS A 250 -3.80 5.87 -5.27
N GLN A 251 -2.48 5.81 -5.09
CA GLN A 251 -1.53 6.14 -6.16
C GLN A 251 -1.45 5.06 -7.25
N CYS A 252 -1.73 3.80 -6.90
CA CYS A 252 -1.62 2.65 -7.80
C CYS A 252 -2.98 2.15 -8.33
N LYS A 253 -4.10 2.75 -7.89
CA LYS A 253 -5.45 2.28 -8.21
C LYS A 253 -5.73 2.39 -9.71
N VAL A 254 -6.24 1.30 -10.29
CA VAL A 254 -6.66 1.25 -11.69
C VAL A 254 -8.04 1.90 -11.83
N GLU A 255 -8.17 2.95 -12.65
CA GLU A 255 -9.40 3.73 -12.90
C GLU A 255 -10.15 3.35 -14.19
#